data_AF-G4Z787-F1
#
_entry.id   AF-G4Z787-F1
#
_cell.length_a   1.000
_cell.length_b   1.000
_cell.length_c   1.000
_cell.angle_alpha   90.00
_cell.angle_beta   90.00
_cell.angle_gamma   90.00
#
_symmetry.space_group_name_H-M   'P 1'
#
loop_
_entity.id
_entity.type
_entity.pdbx_description
1 polymer ?
#
loop_
_entity_poly.entity_id
_entity_poly.type
_entity_poly.pdbx_seq_one_letter_code
_entity_poly.pdbx_strand_id
1 'polypeptide(L)'
;MTSEHAPQCTACPSVSVSERAPGCILRPLTESPVAHNSMYIKLTSRAWNKCVVPLLDIYAELNGEKEVPYDFVIPSEAPWEQKVWGVRLGFIVG
;
A
#
# COMPACT_ATOMS: atom_id res chain seq x y z
N MET A 1 53.23 -12.04 35.34
CA MET A 1 53.84 -10.83 34.77
C MET A 1 53.90 -11.09 33.27
N THR A 2 53.19 -10.43 32.36
CA THR A 2 52.56 -9.11 32.30
C THR A 2 51.76 -9.19 31.00
N SER A 3 50.44 -9.00 31.07
CA SER A 3 49.79 -7.74 30.71
C SER A 3 49.33 -7.75 29.26
N GLU A 4 48.08 -8.17 29.09
CA GLU A 4 47.22 -7.77 27.99
C GLU A 4 47.20 -6.23 27.95
N HIS A 5 47.67 -5.64 26.86
CA HIS A 5 47.57 -4.20 26.60
C HIS A 5 46.98 -3.99 25.20
N ALA A 6 45.79 -3.40 25.18
CA ALA A 6 45.11 -2.94 23.97
C ALA A 6 45.96 -1.90 23.22
N PRO A 7 45.95 -1.89 21.86
CA PRO A 7 46.51 -0.76 21.13
C PRO A 7 45.62 0.47 21.36
N GLN A 8 46.28 1.50 21.88
CA GLN A 8 45.69 2.78 22.22
C GLN A 8 45.22 3.54 20.98
N CYS A 9 43.98 4.03 21.03
CA CYS A 9 43.47 5.02 20.10
C CYS A 9 44.15 6.36 20.40
N THR A 10 45.20 6.69 19.65
CA THR A 10 45.85 8.00 19.74
C THR A 10 45.53 8.81 18.48
N ALA A 11 44.64 9.79 18.68
CA ALA A 11 44.51 11.07 17.97
C ALA A 11 44.35 11.07 16.43
N CYS A 12 43.17 11.48 15.96
CA CYS A 12 43.08 12.27 14.73
C CYS A 12 43.04 13.77 15.14
N PRO A 13 44.11 14.56 14.90
CA PRO A 13 44.05 15.99 15.11
C PRO A 13 43.28 16.65 13.97
N SER A 14 42.43 17.62 14.37
CA SER A 14 41.72 18.60 13.56
C SER A 14 42.35 18.93 12.20
N VAL A 15 41.51 19.11 11.18
CA VAL A 15 41.26 20.45 10.63
C VAL A 15 40.02 20.41 9.72
N SER A 16 39.19 21.42 9.91
CA SER A 16 37.97 21.73 9.21
C SER A 16 38.21 22.03 7.73
N VAL A 17 37.52 21.29 6.86
CA VAL A 17 37.23 21.58 5.45
C VAL A 17 35.90 20.86 5.23
N SER A 18 34.86 21.42 4.65
CA SER A 18 34.64 22.72 4.03
C SER A 18 33.11 22.80 3.83
N GLU A 19 32.61 24.02 3.89
CA GLU A 19 31.49 24.52 3.09
C GLU A 19 30.19 23.72 3.10
N ARG A 20 29.24 24.35 3.79
CA ARG A 20 27.82 24.29 3.48
C ARG A 20 27.63 24.50 1.97
N ALA A 21 27.30 23.45 1.23
CA ALA A 21 26.80 23.54 -0.13
C ALA A 21 25.27 23.36 -0.14
N PRO A 22 24.54 24.21 -0.87
CA PRO A 22 23.09 24.28 -0.91
C PRO A 22 22.53 23.07 -1.65
N GLY A 23 21.75 22.25 -0.95
CA GLY A 23 21.25 21.01 -1.52
C GLY A 23 20.39 20.17 -0.58
N CYS A 24 20.05 20.71 0.60
CA CYS A 24 18.96 20.18 1.40
C CYS A 24 17.65 20.46 0.66
N ILE A 25 17.39 19.73 -0.41
CA ILE A 25 16.03 19.41 -0.79
C ILE A 25 15.53 18.57 0.39
N LEU A 26 14.96 19.24 1.39
CA LEU A 26 13.86 18.63 2.13
C LEU A 26 12.97 18.12 1.01
N ARG A 27 12.98 16.79 0.76
CA ARG A 27 11.98 16.21 -0.13
C ARG A 27 10.68 16.77 0.43
N PRO A 28 9.90 17.51 -0.37
CA PRO A 28 8.52 17.71 0.00
C PRO A 28 8.04 16.30 0.34
N LEU A 29 7.47 16.12 1.54
CA LEU A 29 6.41 15.13 1.64
C LEU A 29 5.60 15.44 0.39
N THR A 30 5.58 14.56 -0.60
CA THR A 30 4.79 14.81 -1.79
C THR A 30 3.36 14.83 -1.31
N GLU A 31 2.91 15.99 -0.82
CA GLU A 31 1.71 16.66 -1.25
C GLU A 31 1.59 16.33 -2.72
N SER A 32 0.87 15.25 -2.99
CA SER A 32 0.37 14.94 -4.31
C SER A 32 -0.96 15.68 -4.38
N PRO A 33 -1.04 16.83 -5.08
CA PRO A 33 -2.31 17.47 -5.34
C PRO A 33 -2.94 16.76 -6.54
N VAL A 34 -3.35 15.52 -6.33
CA VAL A 34 -4.50 14.97 -7.04
C VAL A 34 -5.47 14.48 -5.99
N ALA A 35 -6.23 15.42 -5.44
CA ALA A 35 -7.63 15.13 -5.17
C ALA A 35 -8.32 14.91 -6.53
N HIS A 36 -7.93 13.88 -7.28
CA HIS A 36 -8.96 13.14 -7.99
C HIS A 36 -9.89 12.68 -6.88
N ASN A 37 -11.16 13.04 -7.02
CA ASN A 37 -12.26 12.60 -6.18
C ASN A 37 -12.35 11.05 -6.21
N SER A 38 -11.39 10.40 -5.55
CA SER A 38 -11.19 8.97 -5.48
C SER A 38 -11.18 8.66 -3.99
N MET A 39 -12.36 8.27 -3.52
CA MET A 39 -12.57 7.63 -2.25
C MET A 39 -11.79 6.30 -2.27
N TYR A 40 -10.47 6.36 -2.06
CA TYR A 40 -9.63 5.17 -2.01
C TYR A 40 -9.95 4.43 -0.71
N ILE A 41 -10.89 3.50 -0.80
CA ILE A 41 -11.25 2.64 0.32
C ILE A 41 -10.07 1.71 0.57
N LYS A 42 -9.23 2.04 1.56
CA LYS A 42 -8.21 1.12 2.08
C LYS A 42 -8.88 0.02 2.88
N LEU A 43 -9.18 -1.11 2.25
CA LEU A 43 -9.56 -2.33 2.95
C LEU A 43 -8.32 -2.98 3.59
N THR A 44 -8.44 -3.41 4.84
CA THR A 44 -7.42 -4.27 5.46
C THR A 44 -7.46 -5.66 4.83
N SER A 45 -6.33 -6.39 4.82
CA SER A 45 -6.28 -7.76 4.28
C SER A 45 -7.33 -8.68 4.90
N ARG A 46 -7.66 -8.49 6.18
CA ARG A 46 -8.72 -9.27 6.86
C ARG A 46 -10.11 -8.95 6.31
N ALA A 47 -10.41 -7.66 6.09
CA ALA A 47 -11.69 -7.25 5.51
C ALA A 47 -11.80 -7.70 4.04
N TRP A 48 -10.71 -7.59 3.28
CA TRP A 48 -10.63 -8.09 1.91
C TRP A 48 -10.95 -9.58 1.83
N ASN A 49 -10.25 -10.41 2.61
CA ASN A 49 -10.44 -11.85 2.61
C ASN A 49 -11.83 -12.28 3.10
N LYS A 50 -12.47 -11.49 3.97
CA LYS A 50 -13.80 -11.82 4.48
C LYS A 50 -14.93 -11.36 3.58
N CYS A 51 -14.77 -10.24 2.88
CA CYS A 51 -15.87 -9.58 2.20
C CYS A 51 -15.72 -9.60 0.68
N VAL A 52 -14.50 -9.46 0.16
CA VAL A 52 -14.26 -9.32 -1.29
C VAL A 52 -13.95 -10.66 -1.94
N VAL A 53 -13.10 -11.47 -1.31
CA VAL A 53 -12.72 -12.80 -1.85
C VAL A 53 -13.94 -13.69 -2.12
N PRO A 54 -14.92 -13.86 -1.21
CA PRO A 54 -16.09 -14.69 -1.50
C PRO A 54 -16.94 -14.16 -2.66
N LEU A 55 -16.95 -12.84 -2.88
CA LEU A 55 -17.67 -12.24 -4.01
C LEU A 55 -16.96 -12.49 -5.33
N LEU A 56 -15.63 -12.46 -5.31
CA LEU A 56 -14.81 -12.84 -6.46
C LEU A 56 -14.97 -14.32 -6.80
N ASP A 57 -15.06 -15.21 -5.81
CA ASP A 57 -15.31 -16.63 -6.03
C ASP A 57 -16.66 -16.85 -6.73
N ILE A 58 -17.74 -16.22 -6.22
CA ILE A 58 -19.06 -16.29 -6.86
C ILE A 58 -19.02 -15.71 -8.28
N TYR A 59 -18.34 -14.58 -8.49
CA TYR A 59 -18.19 -14.00 -9.82
C TYR A 59 -17.49 -14.96 -10.77
N ALA A 60 -16.42 -15.60 -10.30
CA ALA A 60 -15.62 -16.55 -11.07
C ALA A 60 -16.40 -17.84 -11.39
N GLU A 61 -17.26 -18.32 -10.48
CA GLU A 61 -18.16 -19.44 -10.76
C GLU A 61 -19.17 -19.10 -11.88
N LEU A 62 -19.68 -17.86 -11.91
CA LEU A 62 -20.67 -17.43 -12.89
C LEU A 62 -20.07 -17.05 -14.25
N ASN A 63 -18.89 -16.45 -14.26
CA ASN A 63 -18.28 -15.85 -15.46
C ASN A 63 -16.99 -16.55 -15.93
N GLY A 64 -16.48 -17.50 -15.15
CA GLY A 64 -15.15 -18.09 -15.27
C GLY A 64 -14.06 -17.21 -14.67
N GLU A 65 -12.79 -17.56 -14.91
CA GLU A 65 -11.60 -16.80 -14.48
C GLU A 65 -11.39 -15.47 -15.24
N LYS A 66 -12.47 -14.85 -15.72
CA LYS A 66 -12.41 -13.56 -16.41
C LYS A 66 -12.16 -12.45 -15.40
N GLU A 67 -11.45 -11.42 -15.85
CA GLU A 67 -11.31 -10.18 -15.09
C GLU A 67 -12.69 -9.56 -14.82
N VAL A 68 -12.85 -8.96 -13.65
CA VAL A 68 -14.09 -8.27 -13.26
C VAL A 68 -14.11 -6.90 -13.94
N PRO A 69 -15.12 -6.57 -14.76
CA PRO A 69 -15.26 -5.24 -15.34
C PRO A 69 -15.36 -4.17 -14.26
N TYR A 70 -14.71 -3.02 -14.45
CA TYR A 70 -14.69 -1.92 -13.47
C TYR A 70 -16.10 -1.46 -13.05
N ASP A 71 -17.03 -1.39 -14.00
CA ASP A 71 -18.41 -0.97 -13.77
C ASP A 71 -19.33 -2.11 -13.32
N PHE A 72 -18.79 -3.29 -13.00
CA PHE A 72 -19.60 -4.43 -12.57
C PHE A 72 -20.27 -4.16 -11.22
N VAL A 73 -21.60 -4.28 -11.21
CA VAL A 73 -22.48 -4.15 -10.06
C VAL A 73 -23.11 -5.50 -9.79
N ILE A 74 -23.09 -5.94 -8.53
CA ILE A 74 -23.72 -7.21 -8.13
C ILE A 74 -25.24 -7.11 -8.35
N PRO A 75 -25.85 -8.00 -9.16
CA PRO A 75 -27.29 -8.00 -9.42
C PRO A 75 -28.08 -8.49 -8.22
N SER A 76 -29.35 -8.11 -8.14
CA SER A 76 -30.25 -8.47 -7.03
C SER A 76 -30.89 -9.85 -7.20
N GLU A 77 -30.06 -10.86 -7.48
CA GLU A 77 -30.48 -12.22 -7.80
C GLU A 77 -29.54 -13.28 -7.22
N ALA A 78 -30.01 -14.52 -7.13
CA ALA A 78 -29.17 -15.65 -6.73
C ALA A 78 -28.05 -15.87 -7.76
N PRO A 79 -26.85 -16.32 -7.35
CA PRO A 79 -26.44 -16.79 -6.02
C PRO A 79 -26.04 -15.68 -5.02
N TRP A 80 -26.16 -14.41 -5.38
CA TRP A 80 -25.72 -13.31 -4.53
C TRP A 80 -26.62 -13.11 -3.31
N GLU A 81 -26.01 -12.93 -2.14
CA GLU A 81 -26.73 -12.58 -0.93
C GLU A 81 -27.31 -11.16 -1.00
N GLN A 82 -28.50 -10.94 -0.43
CA GLN A 82 -29.18 -9.63 -0.46
C GLN A 82 -28.33 -8.48 0.08
N LYS A 83 -27.47 -8.77 1.07
CA LYS A 83 -26.60 -7.80 1.71
C LYS A 83 -25.52 -7.21 0.78
N VAL A 84 -25.24 -7.86 -0.34
CA VAL A 84 -24.21 -7.42 -1.31
C VAL A 84 -24.78 -6.97 -2.65
N TRP A 85 -26.10 -6.96 -2.80
CA TRP A 85 -26.75 -6.44 -3.99
C TRP A 85 -26.45 -4.95 -4.18
N GLY A 86 -26.18 -4.56 -5.42
CA GLY A 86 -25.84 -3.17 -5.77
C GLY A 86 -24.40 -2.76 -5.42
N VAL A 87 -23.59 -3.65 -4.84
CA VAL A 87 -22.17 -3.38 -4.60
C VAL A 87 -21.43 -3.32 -5.94
N ARG A 88 -20.70 -2.23 -6.17
CA ARG A 88 -19.79 -2.05 -7.31
C ARG A 88 -18.52 -2.88 -7.08
N LEU A 89 -18.61 -4.19 -7.28
CA LEU A 89 -17.48 -5.10 -7.07
C LEU A 89 -16.30 -4.73 -7.97
N GLY A 90 -16.56 -4.33 -9.23
CA GLY A 90 -15.51 -3.86 -10.15
C GLY A 90 -14.70 -2.68 -9.62
N PHE A 91 -15.36 -1.71 -8.99
CA PHE A 91 -14.72 -0.54 -8.36
C PHE A 91 -13.87 -0.92 -7.13
N ILE A 92 -14.18 -2.03 -6.46
CA ILE A 92 -13.44 -2.49 -5.28
C ILE A 92 -12.14 -3.20 -5.69
N VAL A 93 -12.13 -3.83 -6.86
CA VAL A 93 -11.03 -4.69 -7.30
C VAL A 93 -10.14 -4.10 -8.39
N GLY A 94 -10.61 -3.06 -9.12
CA GLY A 94 -9.85 -2.30 -10.12
C GLY A 94 -9.35 -0.96 -9.57
#